data_AF-A0A2N3IL00-F1
#
_entry.id   AF-A0A2N3IL00-F1
#
_cell.length_a   1.000
_cell.length_b   1.000
_cell.length_c   1.000
_cell.angle_alpha   90.00
_cell.angle_beta   90.00
_cell.angle_gamma   90.00
#
_symmetry.space_group_name_H-M   'P 1'
#
loop_
_entity.id
_entity.type
_entity.pdbx_description
1 polymer ?
#
loop_
_entity_poly.entity_id
_entity_poly.type
_entity_poly.pdbx_seq_one_letter_code
_entity_poly.pdbx_strand_id
1 'polypeptide(L)'
;MSNNRLPELIAAGQELLALFEQDDVQTAEQLIDHYLIVLDAVFPHIQPRMVLDMEHQQALVQFQAIYERVEHTKNQTEQALWQFSKAGRASDIYKLNAG
;
A
#
# COMPACT_ATOMS: atom_id res chain seq x y z
N MET A 1 25.20 18.37 -7.96
CA MET A 1 25.18 17.15 -7.13
C MET A 1 24.09 16.26 -7.71
N SER A 2 24.39 14.99 -8.00
CA SER A 2 23.37 14.04 -8.46
C SER A 2 22.28 13.97 -7.39
N ASN A 3 21.05 14.42 -7.68
CA ASN A 3 19.89 14.27 -6.81
C ASN A 3 19.43 12.81 -6.84
N ASN A 4 20.29 11.89 -6.44
CA ASN A 4 19.93 10.48 -6.35
C ASN A 4 19.07 10.28 -5.09
N ARG A 5 17.76 10.35 -5.26
CA ARG A 5 16.78 10.08 -4.20
C ARG A 5 16.48 8.58 -4.02
N LEU A 6 17.21 7.70 -4.71
CA LEU A 6 17.02 6.25 -4.59
C LEU A 6 17.22 5.72 -3.16
N PRO A 7 18.21 6.19 -2.36
CA PRO A 7 18.33 5.73 -0.97
C PRO A 7 17.14 6.18 -0.10
N GLU A 8 16.64 7.40 -0.34
CA GLU A 8 15.44 7.94 0.33
C GLU A 8 14.21 7.10 -0.02
N LEU A 9 14.05 6.72 -1.30
CA LEU A 9 12.99 5.83 -1.75
C LEU A 9 13.02 4.47 -1.03
N ILE A 10 14.20 3.85 -0.99
CA ILE A 10 14.39 2.52 -0.39
C ILE A 10 14.07 2.57 1.11
N ALA A 11 14.53 3.61 1.80
CA ALA A 11 14.28 3.79 3.23
C ALA A 11 12.79 3.98 3.51
N ALA A 12 12.14 4.90 2.79
CA ALA A 12 10.69 5.13 2.94
C ALA A 12 9.88 3.86 2.62
N GLY A 13 10.28 3.09 1.61
CA GLY A 13 9.64 1.82 1.30
C GLY A 13 9.84 0.73 2.36
N GLN A 14 10.99 0.69 3.03
CA GLN A 14 11.23 -0.24 4.15
C GLN A 14 10.38 0.13 5.36
N GLU A 15 10.28 1.42 5.66
CA GLU A 15 9.45 1.92 6.75
C GLU A 15 7.97 1.65 6.48
N LEU A 16 7.47 1.87 5.26
CA LEU A 16 6.10 1.50 4.86
C LEU A 16 5.83 0.01 5.07
N LEU A 17 6.74 -0.87 4.65
CA LEU A 17 6.57 -2.31 4.86
C LEU A 17 6.51 -2.67 6.34
N ALA A 18 7.35 -2.06 7.18
CA ALA A 18 7.33 -2.26 8.62
C ALA A 18 6.01 -1.76 9.26
N LEU A 19 5.49 -0.61 8.82
CA LEU A 19 4.20 -0.09 9.29
C LEU A 19 3.05 -1.03 8.91
N PHE A 20 3.07 -1.60 7.69
CA PHE A 20 2.10 -2.62 7.29
C PHE A 20 2.24 -3.96 8.04
N GLU A 21 3.41 -4.28 8.58
CA GLU A 21 3.58 -5.43 9.47
C GLU A 21 3.01 -5.18 10.86
N GLN A 22 2.93 -3.92 11.27
CA GLN A 22 2.41 -3.49 12.57
C GLN A 22 0.92 -3.13 12.52
N ASP A 23 0.27 -3.25 11.36
CA ASP A 23 -1.09 -2.76 11.08
C ASP A 23 -1.27 -1.26 11.41
N ASP A 24 -0.19 -0.47 11.41
CA ASP A 24 -0.24 0.99 11.61
C ASP A 24 -0.56 1.71 10.29
N VAL A 25 -1.81 1.55 9.87
CA VAL A 25 -2.32 2.11 8.61
C VAL A 25 -2.30 3.64 8.63
N GLN A 26 -2.51 4.28 9.79
CA GLN A 26 -2.58 5.75 9.88
C GLN A 26 -1.22 6.39 9.62
N THR A 27 -0.16 5.85 10.22
CA THR A 27 1.19 6.35 9.98
C THR A 27 1.64 6.00 8.55
N ALA A 28 1.26 4.82 8.05
CA ALA A 28 1.56 4.43 6.67
C ALA A 28 0.91 5.36 5.63
N GLU A 29 -0.34 5.80 5.86
CA GLU A 29 -1.02 6.78 5.00
C GLU A 29 -0.30 8.13 4.94
N GLN A 30 0.33 8.58 6.03
CA GLN A 30 1.09 9.83 6.03
C GLN A 30 2.41 9.68 5.26
N LEU A 31 3.04 8.51 5.36
CA LEU A 31 4.32 8.23 4.71
C LEU A 31 4.18 7.94 3.21
N ILE A 32 3.04 7.37 2.77
CA ILE A 32 2.87 6.93 1.38
C ILE A 32 2.91 8.09 0.39
N ASP A 33 2.38 9.26 0.77
CA ASP A 33 2.41 10.46 -0.09
C ASP A 33 3.86 10.89 -0.38
N HIS A 34 4.69 10.91 0.66
CA HIS A 34 6.11 11.21 0.51
C HIS A 34 6.82 10.15 -0.36
N TYR A 35 6.58 8.88 -0.07
CA TYR A 35 7.14 7.76 -0.84
C TYR A 35 6.81 7.88 -2.34
N LEU A 36 5.57 8.19 -2.70
CA LEU A 36 5.13 8.33 -4.10
C LEU A 36 5.78 9.52 -4.80
N ILE A 37 5.95 10.66 -4.10
CA ILE A 37 6.68 11.83 -4.63
C ILE A 37 8.13 11.46 -4.94
N VAL A 38 8.77 10.72 -4.03
CA VAL A 38 10.16 10.29 -4.21
C VAL A 38 10.27 9.26 -5.33
N LEU A 39 9.32 8.32 -5.43
CA LEU A 39 9.25 7.32 -6.49
C LEU A 39 9.20 7.97 -7.89
N ASP A 40 8.31 8.96 -8.08
CA ASP A 40 8.19 9.69 -9.34
C ASP A 40 9.48 10.45 -9.69
N ALA A 41 10.17 10.99 -8.68
CA ALA A 41 11.45 11.67 -8.86
C ALA A 41 12.62 10.73 -9.18
N VAL A 42 12.57 9.46 -8.74
CA VAL A 42 13.59 8.43 -9.03
C VAL A 42 13.35 7.79 -10.39
N PHE A 43 12.09 7.64 -10.81
CA PHE A 43 11.71 7.07 -12.10
C PHE A 43 11.05 8.08 -13.06
N PRO A 44 11.61 9.29 -13.28
CA PRO A 44 11.03 10.25 -14.21
C PRO A 44 11.27 9.76 -15.63
N HIS A 45 10.21 9.30 -16.28
CA HIS A 45 10.20 8.87 -17.69
C HIS A 45 10.95 7.56 -17.95
N ILE A 46 10.42 6.45 -17.42
CA ILE A 46 10.87 5.09 -17.78
C ILE A 46 10.72 4.91 -19.30
N GLN A 47 11.81 5.01 -20.04
CA GLN A 47 11.82 4.65 -21.46
C GLN A 47 11.71 3.13 -21.58
N PRO A 48 10.91 2.60 -22.53
CA PRO A 48 10.90 1.18 -22.79
C PRO A 48 12.32 0.74 -23.17
N ARG A 49 12.89 -0.22 -22.41
CA ARG A 49 14.27 -0.74 -22.50
C ARG A 49 15.39 0.05 -21.81
N MET A 50 15.05 0.92 -20.84
CA MET A 50 16.09 1.45 -19.95
C MET A 50 16.72 0.29 -19.16
N VAL A 51 18.05 0.14 -19.28
CA VAL A 51 18.79 -0.82 -18.46
C VAL A 51 18.84 -0.25 -17.04
N LEU A 52 18.06 -0.85 -16.15
CA LEU A 52 18.07 -0.53 -14.74
C LEU A 52 19.29 -1.15 -14.08
N ASP A 53 19.96 -0.38 -13.23
CA ASP A 53 20.95 -0.97 -12.32
C ASP A 53 20.25 -1.80 -11.23
N MET A 54 21.06 -2.53 -10.46
CA MET A 54 20.58 -3.44 -9.41
C MET A 54 19.78 -2.70 -8.32
N GLU A 55 20.14 -1.47 -7.98
CA GLU A 55 19.48 -0.71 -6.92
C GLU A 55 18.08 -0.24 -7.35
N HIS A 56 17.94 0.22 -8.60
CA HIS A 56 16.63 0.57 -9.17
C HIS A 56 15.74 -0.66 -9.34
N GLN A 57 16.31 -1.82 -9.71
CA GLN A 57 15.56 -3.08 -9.75
C GLN A 57 15.04 -3.46 -8.35
N GLN A 58 15.88 -3.32 -7.32
CA GLN A 58 15.47 -3.57 -5.94
C GLN A 58 14.35 -2.63 -5.49
N ALA A 59 14.41 -1.35 -5.84
CA ALA A 59 13.35 -0.39 -5.52
C ALA A 59 12.01 -0.76 -6.20
N LEU A 60 12.04 -1.29 -7.44
CA LEU A 60 10.83 -1.77 -8.11
C LEU A 60 10.25 -3.04 -7.47
N VAL A 61 11.10 -3.99 -7.04
CA VAL A 61 10.65 -5.17 -6.31
C VAL A 61 10.01 -4.77 -4.98
N GLN A 62 10.60 -3.80 -4.27
CA GLN A 62 10.02 -3.25 -3.05
C GLN A 62 8.67 -2.57 -3.31
N PHE A 63 8.57 -1.76 -4.37
CA PHE A 63 7.30 -1.15 -4.79
C PHE A 63 6.22 -2.21 -5.05
N GLN A 64 6.57 -3.30 -5.75
CA GLN A 64 5.65 -4.40 -5.99
C GLN A 64 5.14 -5.03 -4.68
N ALA A 65 6.03 -5.27 -3.71
CA ALA A 65 5.64 -5.82 -2.41
C ALA A 65 4.69 -4.89 -1.64
N ILE A 66 4.94 -3.57 -1.68
CA ILE A 66 4.07 -2.55 -1.10
C ILE A 66 2.69 -2.60 -1.78
N TYR A 67 2.65 -2.63 -3.11
CA TYR A 67 1.41 -2.69 -3.88
C TYR A 67 0.58 -3.94 -3.55
N GLU A 68 1.20 -5.12 -3.54
CA GLU A 68 0.54 -6.39 -3.21
C GLU A 68 -0.05 -6.37 -1.80
N ARG A 69 0.65 -5.77 -0.83
CA ARG A 69 0.18 -5.62 0.55
C ARG A 69 -1.06 -4.73 0.63
N VAL A 70 -1.03 -3.58 -0.04
CA VAL A 70 -2.17 -2.64 -0.09
C VAL A 70 -3.38 -3.31 -0.76
N GLU A 71 -3.18 -4.02 -1.86
CA GLU A 71 -4.26 -4.74 -2.55
C GLU A 71 -4.87 -5.83 -1.67
N HIS A 72 -4.05 -6.58 -0.94
CA HIS A 72 -4.51 -7.59 0.01
C HIS A 72 -5.36 -6.97 1.13
N THR A 73 -4.89 -5.90 1.77
CA THR A 73 -5.64 -5.19 2.83
C THR A 73 -6.97 -4.63 2.33
N LYS A 74 -7.00 -4.09 1.11
CA LYS A 74 -8.24 -3.62 0.47
C LYS A 74 -9.26 -4.77 0.34
N ASN A 75 -8.83 -5.90 -0.21
CA ASN A 75 -9.70 -7.07 -0.41
C ASN A 75 -10.24 -7.61 0.92
N GLN A 76 -9.42 -7.64 1.97
CA GLN A 76 -9.85 -8.06 3.31
C GLN A 76 -10.88 -7.09 3.91
N THR A 77 -10.68 -5.79 3.74
CA THR A 77 -11.60 -4.76 4.23
C THR A 77 -12.94 -4.83 3.51
N GLU A 78 -12.95 -5.00 2.20
CA GLU A 78 -14.18 -5.21 1.41
C GLU A 78 -14.94 -6.46 1.89
N GLN A 79 -14.23 -7.56 2.16
CA GLN A 79 -14.83 -8.79 2.68
C GLN A 79 -15.44 -8.57 4.07
N ALA A 80 -14.75 -7.87 4.97
CA ALA A 80 -15.25 -7.55 6.30
C ALA A 80 -16.51 -6.67 6.23
N LEU A 81 -16.52 -5.64 5.39
CA LEU A 81 -17.69 -4.78 5.18
C LEU A 81 -18.90 -5.57 4.66
N TRP A 82 -18.68 -6.52 3.75
CA TRP A 82 -19.76 -7.38 3.26
C TRP A 82 -20.34 -8.29 4.36
N GLN A 83 -19.48 -8.84 5.22
CA GLN A 83 -19.93 -9.62 6.39
C GLN A 83 -20.73 -8.77 7.37
N PHE A 84 -20.27 -7.54 7.67
CA PHE A 84 -21.01 -6.59 8.50
C PHE A 84 -22.37 -6.23 7.89
N SER A 85 -22.45 -6.00 6.58
CA SER A 85 -23.71 -5.75 5.87
C SER A 85 -24.69 -6.92 5.99
N LYS A 86 -24.19 -8.16 5.94
CA LYS A 86 -25.02 -9.35 6.16
C LYS A 86 -25.50 -9.46 7.60
N ALA A 87 -24.62 -9.23 8.57
CA ALA A 87 -24.97 -9.25 9.99
C ALA A 87 -26.03 -8.18 10.33
N GLY A 88 -25.89 -6.97 9.78
CA GLY A 88 -26.90 -5.91 9.89
C GLY A 88 -28.26 -6.36 9.37
N ARG A 89 -28.32 -6.90 8.15
CA ARG A 89 -29.56 -7.44 7.56
C ARG A 89 -30.16 -8.57 8.38
N ALA A 90 -29.35 -9.48 8.91
CA ALA A 90 -29.82 -10.56 9.78
C ALA A 90 -30.39 -10.03 11.11
N SER A 91 -29.75 -9.00 11.69
CA SER A 91 -30.24 -8.33 12.90
C SER A 91 -31.60 -7.66 12.66
N ASP A 92 -31.77 -7.00 11.51
CA ASP A 92 -33.03 -6.36 11.14
C ASP A 92 -34.16 -7.39 10.97
N ILE A 93 -33.88 -8.54 10.33
CA ILE A 93 -34.83 -9.66 10.21
C ILE A 93 -35.20 -10.23 11.58
N TYR A 94 -34.23 -10.39 12.49
CA TYR A 94 -34.51 -10.88 13.83
C TYR A 94 -35.43 -9.92 14.60
N LYS A 95 -35.16 -8.61 14.56
CA LYS A 95 -36.01 -7.58 15.20
C LYS A 95 -37.43 -7.56 14.65
N LEU A 96 -37.61 -7.81 13.35
CA LEU A 96 -38.93 -7.84 12.71
C LEU A 96 -39.76 -9.09 13.07
N ASN A 97 -39.14 -10.19 13.48
CA ASN A 97 -39.82 -11.45 13.81
C ASN A 97 -39.83 -11.79 15.31
N ALA A 98 -39.06 -11.06 16.12
CA ALA A 98 -39.03 -11.18 17.58
C ALA A 98 -39.96 -10.18 18.29
N GLY A 99 -40.78 -9.45 17.53
CA GLY A 99 -41.85 -8.57 18.03
C GLY A 99 -43.21 -9.27 18.03
#